data_AF-A0A1V3WE32-F1
#
_entry.id   AF-A0A1V3WE32-F1
#
_cell.length_a   1.000
_cell.length_b   1.000
_cell.length_c   1.000
_cell.angle_alpha   90.00
_cell.angle_beta   90.00
_cell.angle_gamma   90.00
#
_symmetry.space_group_name_H-M   'P 1'
#
loop_
_entity.id
_entity.type
_entity.pdbx_description
1 polymer ?
#
loop_
_entity_poly.entity_id
_entity_poly.type
_entity_poly.pdbx_seq_one_letter_code
_entity_poly.pdbx_strand_id
1 'polypeptide(L)'
;MDGPTKPGDVSKVNIPTELHHRARAAVRIVERVTGRRYTITQFIREAIVAQLRVIEHDYNDDREILPDPQPLEPGRPMTPGGLSTL
;
A
#
# COMPACT_ATOMS: atom_id res chain seq x y z
N MET A 1 -16.55 -6.30 -17.85
CA MET A 1 -16.11 -5.36 -18.92
C MET A 1 -15.54 -4.15 -18.21
N ASP A 2 -14.30 -4.23 -17.74
CA ASP A 2 -13.64 -3.11 -17.10
C ASP A 2 -13.08 -2.19 -18.19
N GLY A 3 -13.74 -1.06 -18.39
CA GLY A 3 -13.25 -0.01 -19.27
C GLY A 3 -11.91 0.56 -18.78
N PRO A 4 -11.16 1.25 -19.64
CA PRO A 4 -9.89 1.84 -19.22
C PRO A 4 -10.11 2.81 -18.06
N THR A 5 -9.39 2.58 -16.97
CA THR A 5 -9.35 3.45 -15.78
C THR A 5 -9.13 4.89 -16.24
N LYS A 6 -10.05 5.81 -15.92
CA LYS A 6 -9.93 7.19 -16.40
C LYS A 6 -8.74 7.86 -15.69
N PRO A 7 -8.04 8.82 -16.31
CA PRO A 7 -6.91 9.53 -15.69
C PRO A 7 -7.18 10.29 -14.36
N GLY A 8 -8.37 10.17 -13.78
CA GLY A 8 -8.73 10.68 -12.45
C GLY A 8 -9.00 9.61 -11.39
N ASP A 9 -9.01 8.31 -11.74
CA ASP A 9 -9.39 7.21 -10.84
C ASP A 9 -8.17 6.63 -10.07
N VAL A 10 -7.07 7.38 -9.98
CA VAL A 10 -5.81 6.94 -9.35
C VAL A 10 -5.60 7.71 -8.04
N SER A 11 -5.70 7.00 -6.92
CA SER A 11 -5.40 7.54 -5.59
C SER A 11 -3.89 7.63 -5.34
N LYS A 12 -3.43 8.66 -4.63
CA LYS A 12 -2.03 8.85 -4.23
C LYS A 12 -1.93 8.84 -2.71
N VAL A 13 -0.93 8.16 -2.18
CA VAL A 13 -0.61 8.11 -0.74
C VAL A 13 0.77 8.70 -0.49
N ASN A 14 0.90 9.47 0.58
CA ASN A 14 2.20 9.96 1.04
C ASN A 14 2.92 8.85 1.81
N ILE A 15 4.14 8.52 1.38
CA ILE A 15 4.98 7.49 1.99
C ILE A 15 6.33 8.13 2.36
N PRO A 16 6.90 7.85 3.55
CA PRO A 16 8.24 8.30 3.89
C PRO A 16 9.27 7.91 2.81
N THR A 17 10.13 8.85 2.42
CA THR A 17 11.10 8.66 1.33
C THR A 17 11.96 7.42 1.50
N GLU A 18 12.44 7.17 2.72
CA GLU A 18 13.26 6.00 3.05
C GLU A 18 12.51 4.68 2.82
N LEU A 19 11.23 4.60 3.22
CA LEU A 19 10.41 3.42 2.99
C LEU A 19 10.19 3.20 1.49
N HIS A 20 9.98 4.27 0.73
CA HIS A 20 9.88 4.18 -0.73
C HIS A 20 11.18 3.70 -1.39
N HIS A 21 12.35 4.12 -0.87
CA HIS A 21 13.65 3.61 -1.34
C HIS A 21 13.82 2.12 -1.06
N ARG A 22 13.43 1.65 0.12
CA ARG A 22 13.45 0.21 0.45
C ARG A 22 12.53 -0.60 -0.46
N ALA A 23 11.34 -0.08 -0.77
CA ALA A 23 10.44 -0.71 -1.74
C ALA A 23 11.09 -0.83 -3.14
N ARG A 24 11.79 0.21 -3.61
CA ARG A 24 12.57 0.13 -4.87
C ARG A 24 13.67 -0.91 -4.81
N ALA A 25 14.38 -1.02 -3.68
CA ALA A 25 15.43 -2.02 -3.50
C ALA A 25 14.85 -3.45 -3.55
N ALA A 26 13.73 -3.69 -2.86
CA ALA A 26 13.05 -4.98 -2.87
C ALA A 26 12.64 -5.41 -4.28
N VAL A 27 12.05 -4.49 -5.05
CA VAL A 27 11.67 -4.74 -6.46
C VAL A 27 12.88 -5.19 -7.29
N ARG A 28 14.01 -4.48 -7.19
CA ARG A 28 15.24 -4.82 -7.92
C ARG A 28 15.79 -6.20 -7.54
N ILE A 29 15.65 -6.60 -6.28
CA ILE A 29 16.05 -7.94 -5.82
C ILE A 29 15.19 -9.01 -6.49
N VAL A 30 13.86 -8.84 -6.51
CA VAL A 30 12.94 -9.79 -7.14
C VAL A 30 13.21 -9.92 -8.63
N GLU A 31 13.40 -8.81 -9.35
CA GLU A 31 13.72 -8.86 -10.79
C GLU A 31 15.04 -9.59 -11.04
N ARG A 32 16.07 -9.35 -10.22
CA ARG A 32 17.37 -10.02 -10.33
C ARG A 32 17.28 -11.52 -10.08
N VAL A 33 16.53 -11.94 -9.06
CA VAL A 33 16.42 -13.35 -8.67
C VAL A 33 15.56 -14.14 -9.67
N THR A 34 14.47 -13.55 -10.16
CA THR A 34 13.49 -14.25 -10.98
C THR A 34 13.72 -14.10 -12.48
N GLY A 35 14.50 -13.11 -12.91
CA GLY A 35 14.65 -12.73 -14.32
C GLY A 35 13.38 -12.18 -14.95
N ARG A 36 12.33 -11.93 -14.17
CA ARG A 36 11.03 -11.45 -14.64
C ARG A 36 10.85 -9.99 -14.27
N ARG A 37 10.17 -9.25 -15.14
CA ARG A 37 9.77 -7.87 -14.87
C ARG A 37 8.85 -7.84 -13.65
N TYR A 38 9.20 -7.04 -12.65
CA TYR A 38 8.44 -6.83 -11.43
C TYR A 38 8.44 -5.34 -11.13
N THR A 39 7.25 -4.74 -11.01
CA THR A 39 7.12 -3.27 -10.95
C THR A 39 6.82 -2.80 -9.53
N ILE A 40 7.17 -1.54 -9.25
CA ILE A 40 6.79 -0.92 -7.97
C ILE A 40 5.27 -0.90 -7.77
N THR A 41 4.49 -0.71 -8.85
CA THR A 41 3.02 -0.78 -8.80
C THR A 41 2.54 -2.17 -8.40
N GLN A 42 3.15 -3.23 -8.95
CA GLN A 42 2.84 -4.60 -8.58
C GLN A 42 3.19 -4.88 -7.12
N PHE A 43 4.38 -4.47 -6.68
CA PHE A 43 4.80 -4.59 -5.28
C PHE A 43 3.81 -3.93 -4.32
N ILE A 44 3.40 -2.69 -4.60
CA ILE A 44 2.44 -1.97 -3.74
C ILE A 44 1.06 -2.66 -3.76
N ARG A 45 0.58 -3.11 -4.94
CA ARG A 45 -0.68 -3.84 -5.03
C ARG A 45 -0.66 -5.12 -4.19
N GLU A 46 0.39 -5.92 -4.33
CA GLU A 46 0.55 -7.17 -3.59
C GLU A 46 0.67 -6.92 -2.08
N ALA A 47 1.40 -5.88 -1.66
CA ALA A 47 1.50 -5.48 -0.26
C ALA A 47 0.15 -5.04 0.32
N ILE A 48 -0.66 -4.28 -0.43
CA ILE A 48 -2.01 -3.88 -0.01
C ILE A 48 -2.90 -5.13 0.13
N VAL A 49 -2.92 -6.02 -0.86
CA VAL A 49 -3.70 -7.27 -0.82
C VAL A 49 -3.29 -8.15 0.37
N ALA A 50 -1.99 -8.27 0.62
CA ALA A 50 -1.48 -9.04 1.76
C ALA A 50 -1.95 -8.43 3.09
N GLN A 51 -1.90 -7.11 3.24
CA GLN A 51 -2.36 -6.44 4.46
C GLN A 51 -3.88 -6.51 4.63
N LEU A 52 -4.66 -6.43 3.55
CA LEU A 52 -6.11 -6.63 3.62
C LEU A 52 -6.45 -7.99 4.20
N ARG A 53 -5.78 -9.06 3.75
CA ARG A 53 -6.00 -10.41 4.29
C ARG A 53 -5.70 -10.53 5.78
N VAL A 54 -4.63 -9.87 6.23
CA VAL A 54 -4.33 -9.79 7.67
C VAL A 54 -5.47 -9.10 8.40
N ILE A 55 -6.01 -8.00 7.86
CA ILE A 55 -7.10 -7.28 8.51
C ILE A 55 -8.41 -8.07 8.47
N GLU A 56 -8.71 -8.76 7.37
CA GLU A 56 -9.88 -9.64 7.25
C GLU A 56 -9.87 -10.71 8.35
N HIS A 57 -8.72 -11.35 8.53
CA HIS A 57 -8.53 -12.38 9.54
C HIS A 57 -8.60 -11.83 10.97
N ASP A 58 -7.80 -10.81 11.27
CA ASP A 58 -7.62 -10.31 12.64
C ASP A 58 -8.79 -9.46 13.14
N TYR A 59 -9.52 -8.80 12.22
CA TYR A 59 -10.49 -7.76 12.58
C TYR A 59 -11.85 -7.83 11.87
N ASN A 60 -12.05 -8.73 10.90
CA ASN A 60 -13.31 -8.81 10.15
C ASN A 60 -13.96 -10.20 10.14
N ASP A 61 -13.63 -11.06 11.11
CA ASP A 61 -14.17 -12.42 11.23
C ASP A 61 -13.97 -13.24 9.94
N ASP A 62 -12.78 -13.12 9.33
CA ASP A 62 -12.43 -13.74 8.04
C ASP A 62 -13.34 -13.33 6.85
N ARG A 63 -14.16 -12.28 7.01
CA ARG A 63 -15.00 -11.76 5.92
C ARG A 63 -14.21 -10.80 5.05
N GLU A 64 -14.54 -10.81 3.76
CA GLU A 64 -13.97 -9.89 2.77
C GLU A 64 -14.24 -8.42 3.13
N ILE A 65 -13.22 -7.58 2.98
CA ILE A 65 -13.36 -6.12 3.12
C ILE A 65 -13.85 -5.53 1.79
N LEU A 66 -15.05 -4.93 1.81
CA LEU A 66 -15.64 -4.30 0.63
C LEU A 66 -15.10 -2.88 0.41
N PRO A 67 -15.09 -2.38 -0.85
CA PRO A 67 -14.67 -1.01 -1.14
C PRO A 67 -15.51 0.03 -0.39
N ASP A 68 -14.84 1.00 0.22
CA ASP A 68 -15.47 2.17 0.86
C ASP A 68 -15.06 3.46 0.13
N PRO A 69 -16.00 4.20 -0.48
CA PRO A 69 -15.69 5.46 -1.17
C PRO A 69 -15.49 6.64 -0.21
N GLN A 70 -15.81 6.50 1.08
CA GLN A 70 -15.63 7.57 2.06
C GLN A 70 -14.12 7.80 2.29
N PRO A 71 -13.60 9.02 2.06
CA PRO A 71 -12.19 9.30 2.33
C PRO A 71 -11.89 9.19 3.82
N LEU A 72 -10.74 8.59 4.14
CA LEU A 72 -10.18 8.66 5.48
C LEU A 72 -9.75 10.10 5.79
N GLU A 73 -9.80 10.47 7.07
CA GLU A 73 -9.22 11.71 7.54
C GLU A 73 -7.74 11.79 7.11
N PRO A 74 -7.26 12.95 6.63
CA PRO A 74 -5.87 13.10 6.21
C PRO A 74 -4.92 12.65 7.33
N GLY A 75 -4.00 11.74 7.00
CA GLY A 75 -2.98 11.31 7.95
C GLY A 75 -2.21 12.53 8.48
N ARG A 76 -2.18 12.71 9.81
CA ARG A 76 -1.35 13.75 10.42
C ARG A 76 0.11 13.46 10.03
N PRO A 77 0.85 14.42 9.45
CA PRO A 77 2.27 14.22 9.24
C PRO A 77 2.92 13.90 10.59
N MET A 78 3.70 12.80 10.65
CA MET A 78 4.51 12.50 11.83
C MET A 78 5.42 13.69 12.09
N THR A 79 5.12 14.49 13.10
CA THR A 79 6.07 15.47 13.63
C THR A 79 7.20 14.69 14.28
N PRO A 80 8.47 14.92 13.90
CA PRO A 80 9.60 14.32 14.61
C PRO A 80 9.64 14.96 16.00
N GLY A 81 9.05 14.29 17.01
CA GLY A 81 8.96 14.78 18.38
C GLY A 81 7.82 14.23 19.24
N GLY A 82 6.90 13.46 18.68
CA GLY A 82 5.72 12.96 19.39
C GLY A 82 5.90 11.65 20.17
N LEU A 83 6.98 11.48 20.94
CA LEU A 83 6.93 10.55 22.09
C LEU A 83 6.36 11.36 23.27
N SER A 84 5.05 11.55 23.30
CA SER A 84 4.36 11.87 24.54
C SER A 84 4.04 10.55 25.22
N THR A 85 4.75 10.31 26.32
CA THR A 85 4.43 9.38 27.38
C THR A 85 2.95 9.48 27.74
N LEU A 86 2.20 8.40 27.59
CA LEU A 86 1.14 7.95 28.49
C LEU A 86 1.08 6.42 28.42
#